data_AF-X1GVR5-F1
#
_entry.id   AF-X1GVR5-F1
#
_cell.length_a   1.000
_cell.length_b   1.000
_cell.length_c   1.000
_cell.angle_alpha   90.00
_cell.angle_beta   90.00
_cell.angle_gamma   90.00
#
_symmetry.space_group_name_H-M   'P 1'
#
loop_
_entity.id
_entity.type
_entity.pdbx_description
1 polymer ?
#
loop_
_entity_poly.entity_id
_entity_poly.type
_entity_poly.pdbx_seq_one_letter_code
_entity_poly.pdbx_strand_id
1 'polypeptide(L)'
;NGLALNAAILTGHNTLRTNVMGFQSRFANSQEISEMKRMLRESLDAGSIGLSLGLEYIPGIFSNTDEILELASVMTEYNTPIVPHTRGLFSKLYAKAIEEVIFVAEKNNIPLQISHQCGGGIGRIRKLAIKAIEMAIDRGVKIGHDNIPVPNSSSTVLLLFPPWLFDGGIEKFFERIQDPNIREQAENEMKKFVPKWPPWENKWWTGREYSHQLYLCGFQKEKNHKFETMKINDIAKELNKDPYDAFIDLVIEERGKLFYISGQFYNEMAEDFVCDLLSDPNCSLGTDVVGADFKTISPVAYGAFTKVLG
;
A
#
# COMPACT_ATOMS: atom_id res chain seq x y z
N ASN A 1 30.83 1.38 13.74
CA ASN A 1 29.85 1.97 12.79
C ASN A 1 29.40 0.89 11.82
N GLY A 2 28.30 0.24 12.13
CA GLY A 2 27.71 -0.83 11.33
C GLY A 2 26.28 -1.05 11.80
N LEU A 3 25.45 -1.69 10.99
CA LEU A 3 24.11 -2.08 11.38
C LEU A 3 24.18 -3.36 12.23
N ALA A 4 23.27 -3.51 13.20
CA ALA A 4 23.17 -4.71 14.01
C ALA A 4 22.69 -5.93 13.19
N LEU A 5 22.04 -5.68 12.05
CA LEU A 5 21.50 -6.67 11.14
C LEU A 5 22.01 -6.41 9.72
N ASN A 6 22.05 -7.46 8.89
CA ASN A 6 22.26 -7.30 7.46
C ASN A 6 21.12 -6.48 6.86
N ALA A 7 21.44 -5.61 5.90
CA ALA A 7 20.45 -4.79 5.21
C ALA A 7 20.55 -5.02 3.70
N ALA A 8 19.41 -5.26 3.07
CA ALA A 8 19.25 -5.30 1.62
C ALA A 8 18.19 -4.27 1.24
N ILE A 9 18.54 -3.33 0.36
CA ILE A 9 17.77 -2.12 0.10
C ILE A 9 17.15 -2.20 -1.30
N LEU A 10 15.89 -1.77 -1.41
CA LEU A 10 15.18 -1.67 -2.68
C LEU A 10 15.10 -0.21 -3.13
N THR A 11 15.14 0.01 -4.44
CA THR A 11 14.84 1.30 -5.04
C THR A 11 13.32 1.50 -5.04
N GLY A 12 12.81 2.65 -4.58
CA GLY A 12 11.37 2.90 -4.54
C GLY A 12 10.83 3.59 -5.80
N HIS A 13 9.83 3.00 -6.46
CA HIS A 13 9.15 3.62 -7.61
C HIS A 13 8.55 5.00 -7.29
N ASN A 14 7.90 5.14 -6.13
CA ASN A 14 7.33 6.42 -5.71
C ASN A 14 8.42 7.48 -5.48
N THR A 15 9.62 7.06 -5.04
CA THR A 15 10.79 7.94 -4.92
C THR A 15 11.29 8.38 -6.28
N LEU A 16 11.39 7.47 -7.26
CA LEU A 16 11.77 7.80 -8.64
C LEU A 16 10.79 8.81 -9.25
N ARG A 17 9.48 8.54 -9.18
CA ARG A 17 8.45 9.48 -9.64
C ARG A 17 8.56 10.82 -8.94
N THR A 18 8.66 10.84 -7.61
CA THR A 18 8.73 12.10 -6.85
C THR A 18 9.92 12.95 -7.27
N ASN A 19 11.08 12.35 -7.53
CA ASN A 19 12.27 13.09 -7.97
C ASN A 19 12.14 13.65 -9.39
N VAL A 20 11.50 12.91 -10.30
CA VAL A 20 11.45 13.29 -11.73
C VAL A 20 10.28 14.23 -12.04
N MET A 21 9.13 14.01 -11.41
CA MET A 21 7.86 14.68 -11.77
C MET A 21 7.10 15.21 -10.55
N GLY A 22 7.64 15.05 -9.33
CA GLY A 22 6.94 15.42 -8.11
C GLY A 22 5.67 14.60 -7.90
N PHE A 23 4.61 15.27 -7.46
CA PHE A 23 3.33 14.66 -7.10
C PHE A 23 2.25 14.88 -8.17
N GLN A 24 2.64 14.93 -9.44
CA GLN A 24 1.69 15.18 -10.54
C GLN A 24 0.79 13.96 -10.80
N SER A 25 -0.51 14.23 -10.93
CA SER A 25 -1.56 13.21 -11.07
C SER A 25 -1.80 12.83 -12.53
N ARG A 26 -0.76 12.33 -13.19
CA ARG A 26 -0.79 11.92 -14.60
C ARG A 26 0.21 10.81 -14.88
N PHE A 27 0.11 10.21 -16.07
CA PHE A 27 1.14 9.31 -16.57
C PHE A 27 2.46 10.05 -16.81
N ALA A 28 3.56 9.30 -16.65
CA ALA A 28 4.88 9.75 -17.07
C ALA A 28 4.97 9.86 -18.59
N ASN A 29 5.62 10.90 -19.09
CA ASN A 29 6.01 10.97 -20.50
C ASN A 29 7.31 10.17 -20.74
N SER A 30 7.71 10.03 -22.00
CA SER A 30 8.89 9.22 -22.35
C SER A 30 10.20 9.77 -21.80
N GLN A 31 10.36 11.10 -21.70
CA GLN A 31 11.56 11.70 -21.09
C GLN A 31 11.63 11.39 -19.60
N GLU A 32 10.52 11.49 -18.89
CA GLU A 32 10.43 11.20 -17.45
C GLU A 32 10.66 9.72 -17.17
N ILE A 33 10.10 8.81 -17.99
CA ILE A 33 10.40 7.38 -17.91
C ILE A 33 11.89 7.13 -18.12
N SER A 34 12.50 7.77 -19.13
CA SER A 34 13.94 7.62 -19.40
C SER A 34 14.79 8.07 -18.21
N GLU A 35 14.41 9.17 -17.57
CA GLU A 35 15.10 9.68 -16.39
C GLU A 35 14.92 8.77 -15.17
N MET A 36 13.71 8.24 -14.93
CA MET A 36 13.50 7.25 -13.88
C MET A 36 14.31 5.96 -14.12
N LYS A 37 14.43 5.50 -15.38
CA LYS A 37 15.29 4.36 -15.74
C LYS A 37 16.77 4.66 -15.48
N ARG A 38 17.23 5.89 -15.74
CA ARG A 38 18.61 6.32 -15.45
C ARG A 38 18.89 6.24 -13.94
N MET A 39 18.05 6.87 -13.12
CA MET A 39 18.17 6.85 -11.66
C MET A 39 18.06 5.42 -11.07
N LEU A 40 17.20 4.58 -11.66
CA LEU A 40 17.08 3.19 -11.26
C LEU A 40 18.37 2.40 -11.49
N ARG A 41 19.01 2.55 -12.66
CA ARG A 41 20.33 1.95 -12.94
C ARG A 41 21.38 2.41 -11.95
N GLU A 42 21.46 3.71 -11.68
CA GLU A 42 22.40 4.26 -10.69
C GLU A 42 22.21 3.63 -9.30
N SER A 43 20.96 3.42 -8.89
CA SER A 43 20.67 2.79 -7.60
C SER A 43 21.00 1.31 -7.58
N LEU A 44 20.81 0.58 -8.69
CA LEU A 44 21.17 -0.84 -8.83
C LEU A 44 22.70 -1.01 -8.86
N ASP A 45 23.41 -0.16 -9.60
CA ASP A 45 24.88 -0.11 -9.62
C ASP A 45 25.47 0.20 -8.24
N ALA A 46 24.76 0.98 -7.42
CA ALA A 46 25.11 1.28 -6.04
C ALA A 46 24.80 0.13 -5.05
N GLY A 47 24.19 -0.97 -5.50
CA GLY A 47 23.91 -2.16 -4.69
C GLY A 47 22.46 -2.33 -4.23
N SER A 48 21.51 -1.58 -4.80
CA SER A 48 20.08 -1.90 -4.63
C SER A 48 19.77 -3.29 -5.19
N ILE A 49 18.93 -4.05 -4.48
CA ILE A 49 18.64 -5.45 -4.81
C ILE A 49 17.32 -5.64 -5.55
N GLY A 50 16.65 -4.57 -5.95
CA GLY A 50 15.35 -4.65 -6.63
C GLY A 50 14.60 -3.31 -6.66
N LEU A 51 13.39 -3.35 -7.22
CA LEU A 51 12.50 -2.19 -7.35
C LEU A 51 11.20 -2.43 -6.58
N SER A 52 10.96 -1.66 -5.51
CA SER A 52 9.69 -1.69 -4.81
C SER A 52 8.64 -0.81 -5.48
N LEU A 53 7.40 -1.30 -5.55
CA LEU A 53 6.27 -0.58 -6.15
C LEU A 53 5.23 -0.27 -5.08
N GLY A 54 4.90 1.00 -4.87
CA GLY A 54 3.88 1.45 -3.91
C GLY A 54 2.61 1.91 -4.62
N LEU A 55 1.89 0.99 -5.27
CA LEU A 55 0.92 1.34 -6.32
C LEU A 55 -0.44 1.84 -5.80
N GLU A 56 -0.68 1.79 -4.49
CA GLU A 56 -1.82 2.46 -3.81
C GLU A 56 -1.45 3.82 -3.23
N TYR A 57 -0.17 4.16 -3.22
CA TYR A 57 0.35 5.37 -2.60
C TYR A 57 0.67 6.44 -3.63
N ILE A 58 0.56 7.71 -3.22
CA ILE A 58 1.00 8.84 -4.04
C ILE A 58 2.54 8.87 -4.11
N PRO A 59 3.15 9.17 -5.27
CA PRO A 59 2.54 9.40 -6.58
C PRO A 59 2.39 8.12 -7.44
N GLY A 60 2.78 6.94 -6.94
CA GLY A 60 2.74 5.67 -7.68
C GLY A 60 1.35 5.25 -8.15
N ILE A 61 0.29 5.65 -7.44
CA ILE A 61 -1.10 5.38 -7.83
C ILE A 61 -1.43 5.94 -9.23
N PHE A 62 -0.73 6.99 -9.67
CA PHE A 62 -0.96 7.66 -10.95
C PHE A 62 -0.22 7.03 -12.14
N SER A 63 0.56 5.97 -11.91
CA SER A 63 1.21 5.21 -12.98
C SER A 63 0.23 4.22 -13.64
N ASN A 64 0.56 3.78 -14.86
CA ASN A 64 -0.10 2.68 -15.55
C ASN A 64 0.85 1.46 -15.66
N THR A 65 0.35 0.35 -16.20
CA THR A 65 1.16 -0.86 -16.40
C THR A 65 2.34 -0.63 -17.34
N ASP A 66 2.20 0.21 -18.37
CA ASP A 66 3.28 0.48 -19.33
C ASP A 66 4.49 1.14 -18.67
N GLU A 67 4.26 2.08 -17.75
CA GLU A 67 5.34 2.68 -16.95
C GLU A 67 6.07 1.63 -16.12
N ILE A 68 5.34 0.71 -15.50
CA ILE A 68 5.94 -0.37 -14.70
C ILE A 68 6.72 -1.33 -15.62
N LEU A 69 6.19 -1.68 -16.79
CA LEU A 69 6.89 -2.49 -17.79
C LEU A 69 8.21 -1.85 -18.22
N GLU A 70 8.20 -0.55 -18.49
CA GLU A 70 9.40 0.19 -18.89
C GLU A 70 10.48 0.20 -17.80
N LEU A 71 10.09 0.39 -16.53
CA LEU A 71 11.04 0.32 -15.42
C LEU A 71 11.52 -1.12 -15.16
N ALA A 72 10.61 -2.09 -15.25
CA ALA A 72 10.92 -3.52 -15.11
C ALA A 72 11.95 -4.00 -16.15
N SER A 73 11.97 -3.41 -17.36
CA SER A 73 12.97 -3.74 -18.38
C SER A 73 14.41 -3.47 -17.95
N VAL A 74 14.63 -2.50 -17.05
CA VAL A 74 15.96 -2.25 -16.45
C VAL A 74 16.34 -3.42 -15.54
N MET A 75 15.39 -3.96 -14.79
CA MET A 75 15.64 -5.03 -13.82
C MET A 75 16.16 -6.31 -14.50
N THR A 76 15.79 -6.54 -15.78
CA THR A 76 16.30 -7.65 -16.59
C THR A 76 17.82 -7.61 -16.74
N GLU A 77 18.42 -6.41 -16.85
CA GLU A 77 19.88 -6.23 -16.97
C GLU A 77 20.62 -6.71 -15.72
N TYR A 78 19.94 -6.68 -14.55
CA TYR A 78 20.51 -7.00 -13.24
C TYR A 78 19.99 -8.33 -12.66
N ASN A 79 19.00 -8.96 -13.30
CA ASN A 79 18.31 -10.16 -12.81
C ASN A 79 17.81 -10.01 -11.36
N THR A 80 17.22 -8.86 -11.04
CA THR A 80 16.67 -8.52 -9.72
C THR A 80 15.14 -8.40 -9.75
N PRO A 81 14.44 -8.61 -8.62
CA PRO A 81 12.99 -8.61 -8.59
C PRO A 81 12.36 -7.22 -8.66
N ILE A 82 11.11 -7.19 -9.14
CA ILE A 82 10.14 -6.18 -8.69
C ILE A 82 9.43 -6.67 -7.42
N VAL A 83 9.17 -5.74 -6.50
CA VAL A 83 8.63 -6.01 -5.17
C VAL A 83 7.37 -5.16 -4.93
N PRO A 84 6.20 -5.57 -5.46
CA PRO A 84 4.99 -4.74 -5.39
C PRO A 84 4.22 -4.85 -4.08
N HIS A 85 3.93 -3.69 -3.50
CA HIS A 85 2.63 -3.39 -2.89
C HIS A 85 1.65 -3.10 -4.04
N THR A 86 0.90 -4.12 -4.43
CA THR A 86 0.01 -4.11 -5.60
C THR A 86 -1.10 -3.07 -5.48
N ARG A 87 -1.68 -2.67 -6.61
CA ARG A 87 -2.92 -1.87 -6.62
C ARG A 87 -4.07 -2.63 -5.97
N GLY A 88 -4.91 -1.96 -5.19
CA GLY A 88 -6.17 -2.52 -4.70
C GLY A 88 -5.99 -3.72 -3.81
N LEU A 89 -4.98 -3.72 -2.92
CA LEU A 89 -4.70 -4.82 -2.00
C LEU A 89 -5.97 -5.24 -1.28
N PHE A 90 -6.71 -4.31 -0.69
CA PHE A 90 -7.95 -4.63 0.05
C PHE A 90 -9.22 -4.53 -0.79
N SER A 91 -9.10 -4.48 -2.11
CA SER A 91 -10.22 -4.21 -3.01
C SER A 91 -10.64 -5.41 -3.84
N LYS A 92 -11.84 -5.34 -4.42
CA LYS A 92 -12.34 -6.33 -5.40
C LYS A 92 -11.46 -6.45 -6.66
N LEU A 93 -10.51 -5.53 -6.85
CA LEU A 93 -9.59 -5.52 -7.97
C LEU A 93 -8.34 -6.36 -7.73
N TYR A 94 -8.09 -6.83 -6.50
CA TYR A 94 -6.83 -7.46 -6.13
C TYR A 94 -6.37 -8.58 -7.06
N ALA A 95 -7.27 -9.50 -7.46
CA ALA A 95 -6.92 -10.58 -8.38
C ALA A 95 -6.36 -10.04 -9.72
N LYS A 96 -6.94 -8.95 -10.25
CA LYS A 96 -6.44 -8.30 -11.47
C LYS A 96 -5.11 -7.56 -11.25
N ALA A 97 -4.89 -7.02 -10.05
CA ALA A 97 -3.62 -6.40 -9.70
C ALA A 97 -2.49 -7.43 -9.58
N ILE A 98 -2.79 -8.63 -9.11
CA ILE A 98 -1.87 -9.76 -9.11
C ILE A 98 -1.56 -10.20 -10.55
N GLU A 99 -2.57 -10.31 -11.41
CA GLU A 99 -2.38 -10.55 -12.84
C GLU A 99 -1.50 -9.48 -13.51
N GLU A 100 -1.65 -8.19 -13.13
CA GLU A 100 -0.80 -7.08 -13.63
C GLU A 100 0.68 -7.31 -13.32
N VAL A 101 1.02 -7.57 -12.05
CA VAL A 101 2.43 -7.70 -11.66
C VAL A 101 3.06 -9.01 -12.13
N ILE A 102 2.28 -10.09 -12.24
CA ILE A 102 2.70 -11.33 -12.90
C ILE A 102 3.02 -11.06 -14.36
N PHE A 103 2.12 -10.37 -15.07
CA PHE A 103 2.33 -10.02 -16.48
C PHE A 103 3.60 -9.19 -16.67
N VAL A 104 3.85 -8.19 -15.81
CA VAL A 104 5.07 -7.37 -15.86
C VAL A 104 6.32 -8.23 -15.67
N ALA A 105 6.34 -9.10 -14.66
CA ALA A 105 7.48 -9.95 -14.35
C ALA A 105 7.76 -10.98 -15.45
N GLU A 106 6.70 -11.65 -15.92
CA GLU A 106 6.75 -12.65 -17.00
C GLU A 106 7.23 -12.00 -18.31
N LYS A 107 6.74 -10.80 -18.65
CA LYS A 107 7.13 -10.10 -19.88
C LYS A 107 8.60 -9.67 -19.90
N ASN A 108 9.16 -9.34 -18.74
CA ASN A 108 10.56 -8.92 -18.60
C ASN A 108 11.51 -10.07 -18.19
N ASN A 109 10.97 -11.28 -17.98
CA ASN A 109 11.71 -12.45 -17.51
C ASN A 109 12.52 -12.16 -16.23
N ILE A 110 11.87 -11.51 -15.25
CA ILE A 110 12.46 -11.16 -13.95
C ILE A 110 11.72 -11.84 -12.80
N PRO A 111 12.37 -12.03 -11.63
CA PRO A 111 11.69 -12.51 -10.45
C PRO A 111 10.64 -11.50 -9.93
N LEU A 112 9.67 -11.99 -9.17
CA LEU A 112 8.61 -11.22 -8.54
C LEU A 112 8.55 -11.56 -7.05
N GLN A 113 8.53 -10.56 -6.17
CA GLN A 113 8.30 -10.73 -4.72
C GLN A 113 7.06 -9.94 -4.31
N ILE A 114 5.92 -10.61 -4.13
CA ILE A 114 4.66 -9.94 -3.79
C ILE A 114 4.66 -9.61 -2.29
N SER A 115 4.60 -8.32 -1.96
CA SER A 115 4.64 -7.86 -0.56
C SER A 115 3.34 -8.16 0.18
N HIS A 116 3.48 -8.57 1.45
CA HIS A 116 2.46 -8.73 2.49
C HIS A 116 1.12 -9.16 1.87
N GLN A 117 1.06 -10.37 1.33
CA GLN A 117 -0.05 -10.89 0.53
C GLN A 117 -1.34 -11.02 1.36
N CYS A 118 -2.00 -9.88 1.55
CA CYS A 118 -3.14 -9.72 2.45
C CYS A 118 -4.47 -9.57 1.69
N GLY A 119 -4.42 -9.58 0.35
CA GLY A 119 -5.39 -8.83 -0.42
C GLY A 119 -6.76 -9.47 -0.62
N GLY A 120 -7.78 -8.76 -0.14
CA GLY A 120 -9.20 -9.00 -0.43
C GLY A 120 -10.05 -9.50 0.75
N GLY A 121 -9.45 -9.67 1.95
CA GLY A 121 -10.13 -10.31 3.07
C GLY A 121 -10.29 -11.82 2.87
N ILE A 122 -11.22 -12.44 3.60
CA ILE A 122 -11.56 -13.86 3.42
C ILE A 122 -12.50 -13.97 2.21
N GLY A 123 -12.14 -14.76 1.19
CA GLY A 123 -13.11 -15.16 0.17
C GLY A 123 -12.59 -15.30 -1.26
N ARG A 124 -13.52 -15.17 -2.21
CA ARG A 124 -13.33 -15.53 -3.62
C ARG A 124 -12.20 -14.77 -4.32
N ILE A 125 -12.06 -13.46 -4.09
CA ILE A 125 -11.06 -12.62 -4.77
C ILE A 125 -9.64 -13.12 -4.44
N ARG A 126 -9.41 -13.46 -3.17
CA ARG A 126 -8.11 -13.98 -2.72
C ARG A 126 -7.78 -15.34 -3.33
N LYS A 127 -8.77 -16.25 -3.40
CA LYS A 127 -8.60 -17.55 -4.08
C LYS A 127 -8.24 -17.40 -5.56
N LEU A 128 -8.80 -16.39 -6.25
CA LEU A 128 -8.44 -16.08 -7.63
C LEU A 128 -7.01 -15.57 -7.75
N ALA A 129 -6.57 -14.70 -6.83
CA ALA A 129 -5.19 -14.22 -6.79
C ALA A 129 -4.18 -15.35 -6.57
N ILE A 130 -4.42 -16.22 -5.57
CA ILE A 130 -3.55 -17.39 -5.29
C ILE A 130 -3.48 -18.30 -6.52
N LYS A 131 -4.64 -18.62 -7.11
CA LYS A 131 -4.68 -19.44 -8.33
C LYS A 131 -3.88 -18.82 -9.48
N ALA A 132 -3.93 -17.49 -9.64
CA ALA A 132 -3.15 -16.81 -10.67
C ALA A 132 -1.64 -16.93 -10.43
N ILE A 133 -1.21 -16.84 -9.16
CA ILE A 133 0.19 -17.05 -8.74
C ILE A 133 0.63 -18.48 -9.02
N GLU A 134 -0.13 -19.48 -8.55
CA GLU A 134 0.14 -20.91 -8.78
C GLU A 134 0.29 -21.20 -10.28
N MET A 135 -0.67 -20.74 -11.08
CA MET A 135 -0.63 -20.93 -12.54
C MET A 135 0.58 -20.25 -13.19
N ALA A 136 1.08 -19.14 -12.65
CA ALA A 136 2.26 -18.46 -13.16
C ALA A 136 3.57 -19.19 -12.77
N ILE A 137 3.63 -19.71 -11.54
CA ILE A 137 4.72 -20.58 -11.09
C ILE A 137 4.80 -21.82 -11.98
N ASP A 138 3.66 -22.46 -12.31
CA ASP A 138 3.60 -23.62 -13.22
C ASP A 138 4.11 -23.31 -14.63
N ARG A 139 4.00 -22.05 -15.08
CA ARG A 139 4.56 -21.57 -16.36
C ARG A 139 6.05 -21.19 -16.26
N GLY A 140 6.65 -21.27 -15.08
CA GLY A 140 8.07 -20.99 -14.84
C GLY A 140 8.38 -19.57 -14.38
N VAL A 141 7.38 -18.75 -14.04
CA VAL A 141 7.61 -17.43 -13.46
C VAL A 141 8.16 -17.59 -12.04
N LYS A 142 9.28 -16.94 -11.72
CA LYS A 142 9.90 -16.99 -10.39
C LYS A 142 9.16 -16.04 -9.44
N ILE A 143 8.25 -16.57 -8.64
CA ILE A 143 7.41 -15.78 -7.72
C ILE A 143 7.69 -16.20 -6.28
N GLY A 144 8.08 -15.23 -5.46
CA GLY A 144 8.01 -15.28 -4.02
C GLY A 144 6.92 -14.33 -3.50
N HIS A 145 6.54 -14.52 -2.24
CA HIS A 145 5.68 -13.59 -1.53
C HIS A 145 6.06 -13.55 -0.06
N ASP A 146 5.50 -12.59 0.68
CA ASP A 146 5.65 -12.52 2.12
C ASP A 146 4.34 -12.18 2.79
N ASN A 147 4.25 -12.46 4.08
CA ASN A 147 3.08 -12.10 4.87
C ASN A 147 3.44 -11.79 6.33
N ILE A 148 2.63 -10.93 6.94
CA ILE A 148 2.68 -10.66 8.38
C ILE A 148 1.77 -11.70 9.06
N PRO A 149 2.20 -12.32 10.18
CA PRO A 149 1.46 -13.41 10.81
C PRO A 149 0.26 -12.91 11.62
N VAL A 150 -0.47 -11.90 11.15
CA VAL A 150 -1.69 -11.38 11.76
C VAL A 150 -2.74 -11.06 10.70
N PRO A 151 -4.04 -11.27 10.97
CA PRO A 151 -5.12 -10.95 10.04
C PRO A 151 -5.47 -9.45 10.01
N ASN A 152 -4.47 -8.60 10.28
CA ASN A 152 -4.59 -7.16 10.40
C ASN A 152 -3.62 -6.46 9.46
N SER A 153 -3.98 -5.25 9.04
CA SER A 153 -3.15 -4.37 8.24
C SER A 153 -3.04 -3.00 8.91
N SER A 154 -1.98 -2.27 8.57
CA SER A 154 -1.81 -0.89 8.97
C SER A 154 -1.33 -0.06 7.78
N SER A 155 -1.85 1.16 7.66
CA SER A 155 -1.38 2.08 6.63
C SER A 155 -1.63 3.53 7.06
N THR A 156 -1.21 4.47 6.22
CA THR A 156 -1.50 5.91 6.40
C THR A 156 -2.97 6.20 6.14
N VAL A 157 -3.56 7.09 6.94
CA VAL A 157 -4.92 7.59 6.72
C VAL A 157 -5.09 8.31 5.38
N LEU A 158 -4.00 8.80 4.77
CA LEU A 158 -4.06 9.55 3.51
C LEU A 158 -4.52 8.67 2.33
N LEU A 159 -4.31 7.35 2.41
CA LEU A 159 -4.79 6.39 1.40
C LEU A 159 -6.33 6.35 1.32
N LEU A 160 -7.02 6.76 2.40
CA LEU A 160 -8.48 6.75 2.51
C LEU A 160 -9.16 7.92 1.80
N PHE A 161 -8.40 8.82 1.19
CA PHE A 161 -8.91 9.97 0.45
C PHE A 161 -8.81 9.77 -1.06
N PRO A 162 -9.70 10.42 -1.85
CA PRO A 162 -9.59 10.41 -3.30
C PRO A 162 -8.22 10.91 -3.80
N PRO A 163 -7.54 10.17 -4.70
CA PRO A 163 -6.18 10.48 -5.12
C PRO A 163 -5.99 11.90 -5.69
N TRP A 164 -7.00 12.41 -6.41
CA TRP A 164 -6.94 13.73 -7.05
C TRP A 164 -6.72 14.89 -6.05
N LEU A 165 -7.06 14.71 -4.78
CA LEU A 165 -6.78 15.72 -3.75
C LEU A 165 -5.27 15.95 -3.55
N PHE A 166 -4.44 14.96 -3.87
CA PHE A 166 -2.99 15.00 -3.69
C PHE A 166 -2.23 15.50 -4.92
N ASP A 167 -2.92 15.99 -5.95
CA ASP A 167 -2.24 16.54 -7.13
C ASP A 167 -1.38 17.76 -6.76
N GLY A 168 -0.07 17.66 -6.95
CA GLY A 168 0.87 18.68 -6.48
C GLY A 168 1.29 18.53 -5.01
N GLY A 169 0.92 17.43 -4.35
CA GLY A 169 1.49 16.98 -3.07
C GLY A 169 0.58 17.17 -1.85
N ILE A 170 1.11 16.79 -0.68
CA ILE A 170 0.39 16.82 0.60
C ILE A 170 -0.09 18.22 1.00
N GLU A 171 0.68 19.26 0.71
CA GLU A 171 0.24 20.64 1.04
C GLU A 171 -0.99 21.04 0.20
N LYS A 172 -1.04 20.61 -1.07
CA LYS A 172 -2.21 20.84 -1.91
C LYS A 172 -3.44 20.07 -1.43
N PHE A 173 -3.26 18.89 -0.86
CA PHE A 173 -4.33 18.20 -0.15
C PHE A 173 -4.90 19.07 0.99
N PHE A 174 -4.04 19.61 1.86
CA PHE A 174 -4.49 20.45 2.98
C PHE A 174 -5.08 21.79 2.55
N GLU A 175 -4.63 22.38 1.45
CA GLU A 175 -5.27 23.56 0.87
C GLU A 175 -6.68 23.23 0.34
N ARG A 176 -6.80 22.15 -0.45
CA ARG A 176 -8.06 21.77 -1.11
C ARG A 176 -9.14 21.33 -0.13
N ILE A 177 -8.80 20.51 0.86
CA ILE A 177 -9.79 19.90 1.76
C ILE A 177 -10.48 20.93 2.70
N GLN A 178 -9.98 22.16 2.75
CA GLN A 178 -10.60 23.27 3.48
C GLN A 178 -11.78 23.90 2.73
N ASP A 179 -11.85 23.74 1.41
CA ASP A 179 -12.99 24.22 0.61
C ASP A 179 -14.21 23.33 0.89
N PRO A 180 -15.36 23.89 1.33
CA PRO A 180 -16.54 23.10 1.67
C PRO A 180 -17.08 22.26 0.52
N ASN A 181 -17.03 22.75 -0.71
CA ASN A 181 -17.52 22.01 -1.89
C ASN A 181 -16.59 20.84 -2.22
N ILE A 182 -15.28 21.06 -2.11
CA ILE A 182 -14.28 20.00 -2.28
C ILE A 182 -14.42 18.94 -1.20
N ARG A 183 -14.61 19.35 0.06
CA ARG A 183 -14.82 18.44 1.18
C ARG A 183 -16.07 17.58 0.97
N GLU A 184 -17.20 18.20 0.60
CA GLU A 184 -18.43 17.46 0.30
C GLU A 184 -18.24 16.47 -0.86
N GLN A 185 -17.53 16.86 -1.91
CA GLN A 185 -17.19 15.96 -3.02
C GLN A 185 -16.35 14.78 -2.53
N ALA A 186 -15.29 15.06 -1.76
CA ALA A 186 -14.39 14.04 -1.24
C ALA A 186 -15.14 13.04 -0.35
N GLU A 187 -15.97 13.51 0.58
CA GLU A 187 -16.81 12.66 1.42
C GLU A 187 -17.77 11.80 0.61
N ASN A 188 -18.43 12.38 -0.39
CA ASN A 188 -19.32 11.63 -1.27
C ASN A 188 -18.57 10.51 -2.00
N GLU A 189 -17.35 10.77 -2.47
CA GLU A 189 -16.50 9.76 -3.08
C GLU A 189 -16.05 8.70 -2.05
N MET A 190 -15.63 9.09 -0.86
CA MET A 190 -15.29 8.15 0.24
C MET A 190 -16.47 7.25 0.63
N LYS A 191 -17.71 7.75 0.53
CA LYS A 191 -18.93 7.00 0.84
C LYS A 191 -19.36 6.09 -0.31
N LYS A 192 -19.21 6.53 -1.58
CA LYS A 192 -19.92 5.93 -2.73
C LYS A 192 -19.02 5.40 -3.84
N PHE A 193 -17.74 5.73 -3.87
CA PHE A 193 -16.84 5.33 -4.96
C PHE A 193 -16.79 3.81 -5.13
N VAL A 194 -16.76 3.38 -6.39
CA VAL A 194 -16.65 1.97 -6.78
C VAL A 194 -15.46 1.84 -7.72
N PRO A 195 -14.41 1.10 -7.35
CA PRO A 195 -13.23 0.96 -8.20
C PRO A 195 -13.52 0.11 -9.44
N LYS A 196 -12.83 0.44 -10.54
CA LYS A 196 -12.90 -0.25 -11.85
C LYS A 196 -11.48 -0.59 -12.29
N TRP A 197 -11.33 -1.69 -13.03
CA TRP A 197 -10.07 -2.02 -13.71
C TRP A 197 -10.13 -1.61 -15.19
N PRO A 198 -9.09 -0.95 -15.73
CA PRO A 198 -7.93 -0.46 -14.99
C PRO A 198 -8.26 0.80 -14.14
N PRO A 199 -7.57 1.05 -13.01
CA PRO A 199 -7.93 2.14 -12.09
C PRO A 199 -7.85 3.54 -12.72
N TRP A 200 -6.91 3.77 -13.63
CA TRP A 200 -6.73 5.07 -14.29
C TRP A 200 -7.88 5.47 -15.22
N GLU A 201 -8.74 4.53 -15.64
CA GLU A 201 -10.00 4.86 -16.33
C GLU A 201 -11.09 5.35 -15.36
N ASN A 202 -10.84 5.30 -14.06
CA ASN A 202 -11.82 5.62 -13.03
C ASN A 202 -11.16 6.31 -11.83
N LYS A 203 -10.60 7.50 -12.08
CA LYS A 203 -10.02 8.38 -11.04
C LYS A 203 -8.84 7.79 -10.27
N TRP A 204 -8.16 6.76 -10.81
CA TRP A 204 -6.99 6.06 -10.24
C TRP A 204 -7.23 5.34 -8.91
N TRP A 205 -8.35 5.57 -8.23
CA TRP A 205 -8.56 5.06 -6.89
C TRP A 205 -8.92 3.57 -6.91
N THR A 206 -8.20 2.79 -6.10
CA THR A 206 -8.23 1.33 -6.13
C THR A 206 -9.25 0.73 -5.16
N GLY A 207 -9.71 1.50 -4.17
CA GLY A 207 -10.75 1.11 -3.24
C GLY A 207 -11.00 2.16 -2.16
N ARG A 208 -12.21 2.14 -1.61
CA ARG A 208 -12.52 2.82 -0.35
C ARG A 208 -12.23 1.83 0.78
N GLU A 209 -11.07 1.94 1.39
CA GLU A 209 -10.71 1.11 2.55
C GLU A 209 -11.28 1.68 3.85
N TYR A 210 -11.96 2.83 3.75
CA TYR A 210 -12.61 3.46 4.88
C TYR A 210 -13.73 2.57 5.42
N SER A 211 -13.57 2.17 6.67
CA SER A 211 -14.58 1.52 7.49
C SER A 211 -14.78 2.31 8.76
N HIS A 212 -16.01 2.38 9.21
CA HIS A 212 -16.39 2.91 10.52
C HIS A 212 -15.72 2.16 11.72
N GLN A 213 -15.06 1.03 11.44
CA GLN A 213 -14.38 0.19 12.43
C GLN A 213 -12.86 0.33 12.42
N LEU A 214 -12.30 1.27 11.65
CA LEU A 214 -10.87 1.54 11.65
C LEU A 214 -10.41 2.10 13.00
N TYR A 215 -9.29 1.59 13.50
CA TYR A 215 -8.61 2.12 14.68
C TYR A 215 -7.64 3.22 14.24
N LEU A 216 -7.68 4.38 14.88
CA LEU A 216 -6.74 5.47 14.60
C LEU A 216 -5.57 5.44 15.59
N CYS A 217 -4.36 5.66 15.08
CA CYS A 217 -3.13 5.61 15.84
C CYS A 217 -2.15 6.72 15.41
N GLY A 218 -1.15 6.99 16.26
CA GLY A 218 -0.06 7.92 15.96
C GLY A 218 -0.44 9.39 16.18
N PHE A 219 -1.34 9.67 17.12
CA PHE A 219 -1.73 11.05 17.44
C PHE A 219 -0.52 11.84 17.98
N GLN A 220 -0.22 12.98 17.36
CA GLN A 220 0.95 13.80 17.71
C GLN A 220 0.57 14.94 18.66
N LYS A 221 -0.68 15.41 18.61
CA LYS A 221 -1.16 16.48 19.50
C LYS A 221 -1.64 15.89 20.82
N GLU A 222 -1.12 16.44 21.91
CA GLU A 222 -1.42 16.00 23.28
C GLU A 222 -2.92 15.88 23.58
N LYS A 223 -3.72 16.86 23.13
CA LYS A 223 -5.18 16.86 23.35
C LYS A 223 -5.91 15.69 22.66
N ASN A 224 -5.30 15.06 21.66
CA ASN A 224 -5.87 13.94 20.92
C ASN A 224 -5.32 12.57 21.37
N HIS A 225 -4.32 12.52 22.26
CA HIS A 225 -3.74 11.25 22.74
C HIS A 225 -4.80 10.33 23.39
N LYS A 226 -5.88 10.89 23.93
CA LYS A 226 -7.01 10.11 24.46
C LYS A 226 -7.69 9.22 23.41
N PHE A 227 -7.51 9.51 22.12
CA PHE A 227 -8.07 8.77 21.00
C PHE A 227 -7.15 7.67 20.45
N GLU A 228 -5.95 7.53 21.01
CA GLU A 228 -4.97 6.54 20.57
C GLU A 228 -5.57 5.13 20.63
N THR A 229 -5.50 4.39 19.52
CA THR A 229 -6.09 3.06 19.35
C THR A 229 -7.61 2.98 19.57
N MET A 230 -8.35 4.09 19.48
CA MET A 230 -9.81 4.07 19.44
C MET A 230 -10.34 3.88 18.01
N LYS A 231 -11.51 3.24 17.90
CA LYS A 231 -12.23 3.16 16.63
C LYS A 231 -12.78 4.53 16.25
N ILE A 232 -12.75 4.85 14.96
CA ILE A 232 -13.29 6.12 14.45
C ILE A 232 -14.75 6.36 14.88
N ASN A 233 -15.57 5.32 14.93
CA ASN A 233 -16.96 5.45 15.43
C ASN A 233 -17.07 5.89 16.89
N ASP A 234 -16.18 5.42 17.76
CA ASP A 234 -16.25 5.74 19.17
C ASP A 234 -15.69 7.14 19.43
N ILE A 235 -14.65 7.53 18.69
CA ILE A 235 -14.15 8.91 18.64
C ILE A 235 -15.25 9.86 18.16
N ALA A 236 -15.97 9.52 17.08
CA ALA A 236 -17.03 10.34 16.52
C ALA A 236 -18.21 10.53 17.50
N LYS A 237 -18.57 9.50 18.28
CA LYS A 237 -19.57 9.61 19.36
C LYS A 237 -19.10 10.57 20.45
N GLU A 238 -17.84 10.46 20.89
CA GLU A 238 -17.29 11.35 21.92
C GLU A 238 -17.24 12.81 21.45
N LEU A 239 -16.95 13.03 20.16
CA LEU A 239 -16.94 14.35 19.53
C LEU A 239 -18.34 14.85 19.12
N ASN A 240 -19.39 14.02 19.23
CA ASN A 240 -20.74 14.27 18.73
C ASN A 240 -20.76 14.72 17.25
N LYS A 241 -20.07 13.97 16.39
CA LYS A 241 -19.92 14.24 14.94
C LYS A 241 -20.26 13.02 14.09
N ASP A 242 -20.53 13.24 12.80
CA ASP A 242 -20.51 12.16 11.81
C ASP A 242 -19.10 11.53 11.77
N PRO A 243 -18.96 10.20 11.59
CA PRO A 243 -17.66 9.56 11.56
C PRO A 243 -16.72 10.07 10.44
N TYR A 244 -17.24 10.41 9.26
CA TYR A 244 -16.41 10.96 8.19
C TYR A 244 -15.93 12.36 8.56
N ASP A 245 -16.80 13.19 9.13
CA ASP A 245 -16.41 14.53 9.59
C ASP A 245 -15.35 14.47 10.69
N ALA A 246 -15.56 13.62 11.71
CA ALA A 246 -14.59 13.40 12.77
C ALA A 246 -13.24 12.93 12.22
N PHE A 247 -13.27 12.01 11.26
CA PHE A 247 -12.07 11.50 10.60
C PHE A 247 -11.33 12.60 9.83
N ILE A 248 -12.01 13.32 8.94
CA ILE A 248 -11.41 14.38 8.12
C ILE A 248 -10.84 15.48 9.01
N ASP A 249 -11.59 15.90 10.03
CA ASP A 249 -11.13 16.93 10.97
C ASP A 249 -9.85 16.49 11.70
N LEU A 250 -9.79 15.25 12.18
CA LEU A 250 -8.60 14.72 12.85
C LEU A 250 -7.41 14.59 11.89
N VAL A 251 -7.63 14.16 10.65
CA VAL A 251 -6.58 14.09 9.62
C VAL A 251 -6.02 15.48 9.33
N ILE A 252 -6.87 16.49 9.18
CA ILE A 252 -6.45 17.89 9.00
C ILE A 252 -5.68 18.36 10.23
N GLU A 253 -6.23 18.10 11.42
CA GLU A 253 -5.67 18.59 12.67
C GLU A 253 -4.29 17.98 12.97
N GLU A 254 -4.11 16.69 12.72
CA GLU A 254 -2.86 15.95 12.90
C GLU A 254 -1.94 16.03 11.67
N ARG A 255 -2.28 16.88 10.69
CA ARG A 255 -1.50 17.10 9.46
C ARG A 255 -1.18 15.79 8.73
N GLY A 256 -2.15 14.88 8.68
CA GLY A 256 -2.08 13.63 7.91
C GLY A 256 -1.13 12.58 8.48
N LYS A 257 -0.59 12.80 9.68
CA LYS A 257 0.39 11.91 10.32
C LYS A 257 -0.22 10.69 11.00
N LEU A 258 -1.54 10.58 11.01
CA LEU A 258 -2.21 9.43 11.59
C LEU A 258 -2.03 8.18 10.73
N PHE A 259 -2.05 7.05 11.41
CA PHE A 259 -2.15 5.73 10.81
C PHE A 259 -3.49 5.13 11.18
N TYR A 260 -3.94 4.17 10.37
CA TYR A 260 -5.06 3.33 10.74
C TYR A 260 -4.60 1.88 10.88
N ILE A 261 -5.30 1.13 11.72
CA ILE A 261 -5.24 -0.32 11.76
C ILE A 261 -6.62 -0.85 11.36
N SER A 262 -6.63 -1.79 10.43
CA SER A 262 -7.82 -2.47 9.94
C SER A 262 -7.60 -3.98 9.94
N GLY A 263 -8.65 -4.77 9.88
CA GLY A 263 -8.50 -6.22 9.83
C GLY A 263 -9.59 -6.98 10.53
N GLN A 264 -9.36 -8.27 10.67
CA GLN A 264 -10.30 -9.21 11.28
C GLN A 264 -9.78 -9.65 12.65
N PHE A 265 -9.79 -8.70 13.58
CA PHE A 265 -9.42 -8.95 14.97
C PHE A 265 -10.23 -10.10 15.56
N TYR A 266 -9.54 -11.05 16.18
CA TYR A 266 -10.15 -12.22 16.84
C TYR A 266 -11.02 -13.08 15.92
N ASN A 267 -10.66 -13.17 14.63
CA ASN A 267 -11.32 -14.07 13.67
C ASN A 267 -10.44 -15.28 13.36
N GLU A 268 -10.82 -16.45 13.89
CA GLU A 268 -10.12 -17.73 13.67
C GLU A 268 -9.98 -18.07 12.19
N MET A 269 -11.01 -17.86 11.37
CA MET A 269 -10.93 -18.13 9.93
C MET A 269 -9.93 -17.22 9.22
N ALA A 270 -9.71 -16.01 9.74
CA ALA A 270 -8.68 -15.11 9.21
C ALA A 270 -7.28 -15.55 9.64
N GLU A 271 -7.12 -16.04 10.87
CA GLU A 271 -5.88 -16.61 11.39
C GLU A 271 -5.47 -17.88 10.65
N ASP A 272 -6.38 -18.86 10.53
CA ASP A 272 -6.16 -20.11 9.78
C ASP A 272 -5.68 -19.83 8.35
N PHE A 273 -6.30 -18.83 7.72
CA PHE A 273 -5.91 -18.41 6.39
C PHE A 273 -4.48 -17.82 6.35
N VAL A 274 -4.09 -17.02 7.34
CA VAL A 274 -2.71 -16.50 7.42
C VAL A 274 -1.73 -17.67 7.58
N CYS A 275 -2.08 -18.68 8.38
CA CYS A 275 -1.31 -19.92 8.49
C CYS A 275 -1.20 -20.67 7.16
N ASP A 276 -2.28 -20.75 6.36
CA ASP A 276 -2.25 -21.38 5.03
C ASP A 276 -1.24 -20.69 4.11
N LEU A 277 -1.21 -19.35 4.08
CA LEU A 277 -0.22 -18.61 3.28
C LEU A 277 1.20 -18.82 3.79
N LEU A 278 1.40 -18.76 5.10
CA LEU A 278 2.72 -18.98 5.71
C LEU A 278 3.24 -20.41 5.51
N SER A 279 2.35 -21.35 5.18
CA SER A 279 2.70 -22.74 4.86
C SER A 279 3.14 -22.92 3.40
N ASP A 280 2.92 -21.92 2.53
CA ASP A 280 3.45 -21.94 1.17
C ASP A 280 5.00 -21.85 1.20
N PRO A 281 5.74 -22.77 0.57
CA PRO A 281 7.20 -22.75 0.55
C PRO A 281 7.80 -21.49 -0.09
N ASN A 282 7.02 -20.73 -0.86
CA ASN A 282 7.43 -19.46 -1.46
C ASN A 282 7.05 -18.24 -0.59
N CYS A 283 6.43 -18.44 0.58
CA CYS A 283 6.10 -17.39 1.52
C CYS A 283 7.26 -17.14 2.49
N SER A 284 7.67 -15.88 2.60
CA SER A 284 8.56 -15.42 3.68
C SER A 284 7.76 -14.80 4.82
N LEU A 285 8.19 -15.05 6.05
CA LEU A 285 7.65 -14.36 7.22
C LEU A 285 8.17 -12.92 7.28
N GLY A 286 7.27 -11.95 7.35
CA GLY A 286 7.58 -10.53 7.41
C GLY A 286 6.94 -9.80 8.59
N THR A 287 7.33 -8.55 8.75
CA THR A 287 6.65 -7.54 9.57
C THR A 287 6.50 -6.29 8.72
N ASP A 288 5.50 -5.47 9.01
CA ASP A 288 5.25 -4.24 8.25
C ASP A 288 4.98 -3.06 9.20
N VAL A 289 5.42 -1.88 8.81
CA VAL A 289 5.19 -0.67 9.57
C VAL A 289 5.09 0.53 8.64
N VAL A 290 3.99 1.24 8.74
CA VAL A 290 3.84 2.57 8.15
C VAL A 290 3.94 3.58 9.28
N GLY A 291 5.01 4.39 9.24
CA GLY A 291 5.32 5.34 10.32
C GLY A 291 5.83 4.66 11.57
N ALA A 292 7.15 4.54 11.68
CA ALA A 292 7.77 4.04 12.90
C ALA A 292 7.82 5.17 13.93
N ASP A 293 6.94 5.13 14.93
CA ASP A 293 7.31 5.63 16.24
C ASP A 293 7.28 4.47 17.26
N PHE A 294 8.19 4.51 18.21
CA PHE A 294 8.29 3.49 19.27
C PHE A 294 7.13 3.58 20.28
N LYS A 295 6.20 4.51 20.09
CA LYS A 295 5.11 4.81 21.03
C LYS A 295 3.78 4.21 20.56
N THR A 296 3.65 3.96 19.26
CA THR A 296 2.45 3.43 18.64
C THR A 296 2.47 1.92 18.72
N ILE A 297 1.53 1.35 19.48
CA ILE A 297 1.36 -0.10 19.59
C ILE A 297 0.65 -0.59 18.33
N SER A 298 1.40 -1.14 17.38
CA SER A 298 0.86 -1.78 16.19
C SER A 298 1.19 -3.28 16.17
N PRO A 299 0.19 -4.19 16.16
CA PRO A 299 0.42 -5.63 16.05
C PRO A 299 0.98 -6.04 14.69
N VAL A 300 0.99 -5.14 13.71
CA VAL A 300 1.58 -5.36 12.38
C VAL A 300 3.10 -5.09 12.40
N ALA A 301 3.54 -4.21 13.32
CA ALA A 301 4.93 -3.79 13.46
C ALA A 301 5.72 -4.60 14.50
N TYR A 302 5.04 -5.16 15.51
CA TYR A 302 5.67 -5.87 16.61
C TYR A 302 5.10 -7.27 16.81
N GLY A 303 5.95 -8.20 17.27
CA GLY A 303 5.53 -9.53 17.72
C GLY A 303 5.38 -10.59 16.62
N ALA A 304 5.57 -10.25 15.35
CA ALA A 304 5.45 -11.17 14.23
C ALA A 304 6.29 -12.47 14.43
N PHE A 305 7.59 -12.33 14.66
CA PHE A 305 8.48 -13.48 14.84
C PHE A 305 8.19 -14.27 16.13
N THR A 306 7.83 -13.59 17.23
CA THR A 306 7.46 -14.25 18.48
C THR A 306 6.19 -15.08 18.32
N LYS A 307 5.20 -14.60 17.55
CA LYS A 307 3.95 -15.32 17.30
C LYS A 307 4.15 -16.64 16.55
N VAL A 308 5.13 -16.70 15.64
CA VAL A 308 5.41 -17.91 14.85
C VAL A 308 6.33 -18.89 15.58
N LEU A 309 7.29 -18.39 16.35
CA LEU A 309 8.29 -19.23 17.04
C LEU A 309 7.88 -19.71 18.44
N GLY A 310 6.86 -19.08 19.05
CA GLY A 310 6.46 -19.24 20.44
C GLY A 310 5.36 -20.27 20.68
#